data_AF-A0A3L7XNX2-F1
#
_entry.id   AF-A0A3L7XNX2-F1
#
_cell.length_a   1.000
_cell.length_b   1.000
_cell.length_c   1.000
_cell.angle_alpha   90.00
_cell.angle_beta   90.00
_cell.angle_gamma   90.00
#
_symmetry.space_group_name_H-M   'P 1'
#
loop_
_entity.id
_entity.type
_entity.pdbx_description
1 polymer ?
#
loop_
_entity_poly.entity_id
_entity_poly.type
_entity_poly.pdbx_seq_one_letter_code
_entity_poly.pdbx_strand_id
1 'polypeptide(L)'
;MIGESRTDRAVEHFVIQRDGGTAETVAGIVAAVQRRLPELNRQQRQPVPASELILGMNCGGSDGYSGLTANPLVGDVANVLAAVGATAVLAETPETWGAHAAIARRAKSAAVGKKFLNFFPWWERYMAIFTELHGFAFSINGNPSDGNKRGGLTTIEEKSLGAATKGGTTPLNAAYDYGAMVDPHMGFTFMNTPGLDQVSMTGLICGGCNLNVFTTGNGSCLGTVLAPTIKIATNSPMFDRMRGDMDFDAGQILSGRSRAELAQELFAYMLEVASGRQKTRSQVLGYGPSEFEIWNIGPTY
;
A
#
# COMPACT_ATOMS: atom_id res chain seq x y z
N MET A 1 11.10 0.64 -26.71
CA MET A 1 9.67 0.54 -27.05
C MET A 1 8.90 1.28 -25.99
N ILE A 2 8.26 2.39 -26.32
CA ILE A 2 7.23 2.98 -25.45
C ILE A 2 6.04 2.02 -25.60
N GLY A 3 5.73 1.26 -24.54
CA GLY A 3 4.63 0.29 -24.58
C GLY A 3 3.31 0.97 -24.96
N GLU A 4 2.38 0.20 -25.51
CA GLU A 4 1.01 0.66 -25.79
C GLU A 4 0.43 1.35 -24.54
N SER A 5 -0.16 2.53 -24.73
CA SER A 5 -0.70 3.33 -23.62
C SER A 5 -1.84 2.56 -22.94
N ARG A 6 -1.64 2.18 -21.68
CA ARG A 6 -2.66 1.52 -20.84
C ARG A 6 -3.70 2.49 -20.28
N THR A 7 -3.83 3.67 -20.88
CA THR A 7 -4.76 4.71 -20.47
C THR A 7 -5.51 5.23 -21.68
N ASP A 8 -6.78 5.50 -21.46
CA ASP A 8 -7.67 6.26 -22.36
C ASP A 8 -7.35 7.76 -22.38
N ARG A 9 -6.47 8.23 -21.48
CA ARG A 9 -6.02 9.61 -21.41
C ARG A 9 -4.87 9.84 -22.40
N ALA A 10 -4.92 10.97 -23.10
CA ALA A 10 -3.85 11.36 -24.00
C ALA A 10 -2.50 11.44 -23.26
N VAL A 11 -1.45 10.83 -23.78
CA VAL A 11 -0.08 10.97 -23.28
C VAL A 11 0.72 11.79 -24.30
N GLU A 12 1.37 12.87 -23.84
CA GLU A 12 2.26 13.67 -24.69
C GLU A 12 3.72 13.29 -24.40
N HIS A 13 4.51 13.08 -25.45
CA HIS A 13 5.90 12.63 -25.36
C HIS A 13 6.85 13.73 -25.80
N PHE A 14 7.80 14.04 -24.92
CA PHE A 14 8.87 15.02 -25.16
C PHE A 14 10.23 14.32 -25.13
N VAL A 15 11.09 14.62 -26.09
CA VAL A 15 12.43 14.05 -26.27
C VAL A 15 13.41 15.21 -26.46
N ILE A 16 14.28 15.42 -25.46
CA ILE A 16 15.21 16.56 -25.40
C ILE A 16 16.02 16.73 -26.70
N GLN A 17 16.53 15.64 -27.25
CA GLN A 17 17.36 15.63 -28.45
C GLN A 17 16.58 15.99 -29.73
N ARG A 18 15.27 15.76 -29.75
CA ARG A 18 14.40 16.03 -30.90
C ARG A 18 13.72 17.40 -30.79
N ASP A 19 13.41 17.82 -29.57
CA ASP A 19 12.50 18.93 -29.31
C ASP A 19 13.24 20.24 -28.94
N GLY A 20 14.44 20.43 -29.49
CA GLY A 20 15.19 21.70 -29.39
C GLY A 20 16.10 21.84 -28.16
N GLY A 21 16.41 20.73 -27.48
CA GLY A 21 17.23 20.76 -26.26
C GLY A 21 16.41 21.07 -25.01
N THR A 22 17.09 21.16 -23.87
CA THR A 22 16.44 21.16 -22.55
C THR A 22 15.45 22.31 -22.37
N ALA A 23 15.85 23.54 -22.70
CA ALA A 23 15.02 24.72 -22.48
C ALA A 23 13.71 24.65 -23.28
N GLU A 24 13.78 24.28 -24.56
CA GLU A 24 12.59 24.22 -25.42
C GLU A 24 11.70 23.02 -25.09
N THR A 25 12.30 21.92 -24.66
CA THR A 25 11.55 20.76 -24.15
C THR A 25 10.77 21.14 -22.90
N VAL A 26 11.39 21.84 -21.95
CA VAL A 26 10.72 22.32 -20.72
C VAL A 26 9.60 23.31 -21.07
N ALA A 27 9.86 24.27 -21.97
CA ALA A 27 8.83 25.20 -22.43
C ALA A 27 7.64 24.46 -23.08
N GLY A 28 7.92 23.44 -23.89
CA GLY A 28 6.92 22.56 -24.50
C GLY A 28 6.08 21.80 -23.48
N ILE A 29 6.72 21.24 -22.43
CA ILE A 29 6.04 20.57 -21.31
C ILE A 29 5.12 21.54 -20.57
N VAL A 30 5.62 22.73 -20.22
CA VAL A 30 4.83 23.77 -19.53
C VAL A 30 3.62 24.17 -20.39
N ALA A 31 3.82 24.41 -21.68
CA ALA A 31 2.73 24.73 -22.60
C ALA A 31 1.70 23.60 -22.70
N ALA A 32 2.13 22.33 -22.74
CA ALA A 32 1.23 21.18 -22.75
C ALA A 32 0.40 21.06 -21.47
N VAL A 33 1.03 21.25 -20.31
CA VAL A 33 0.31 21.30 -19.03
C VAL A 33 -0.72 22.44 -19.04
N GLN A 34 -0.33 23.65 -19.45
CA GLN A 34 -1.23 24.80 -19.53
C GLN A 34 -2.42 24.57 -20.47
N ARG A 35 -2.24 23.89 -21.60
CA ARG A 35 -3.34 23.53 -22.51
C ARG A 35 -4.34 22.56 -21.87
N ARG A 36 -3.88 21.66 -20.99
CA ARG A 36 -4.70 20.61 -20.36
C ARG A 36 -5.37 21.06 -19.06
N LEU A 37 -4.79 22.00 -18.34
CA LEU A 37 -5.32 22.49 -17.06
C LEU A 37 -6.81 22.90 -17.13
N PRO A 38 -7.29 23.61 -18.17
CA PRO A 38 -8.71 23.96 -18.27
C PRO A 38 -9.64 22.75 -18.32
N GLU A 39 -9.23 21.66 -18.96
CA GLU A 39 -10.02 20.43 -19.01
C GLU A 39 -10.02 19.71 -17.66
N LEU A 40 -8.84 19.57 -17.04
CA LEU A 40 -8.71 18.94 -15.73
C LEU A 40 -9.49 19.72 -14.65
N ASN A 41 -9.48 21.05 -14.71
CA ASN A 41 -10.23 21.91 -13.80
C ASN A 41 -11.76 21.82 -13.95
N ARG A 42 -12.27 21.23 -15.04
CA ARG A 42 -13.71 20.96 -15.20
C ARG A 42 -14.16 19.68 -14.50
N GLN A 43 -13.24 18.82 -14.06
CA GLN A 43 -13.61 17.59 -13.36
C GLN A 43 -14.23 17.91 -12.01
N GLN A 44 -15.41 17.36 -11.75
CA GLN A 44 -16.12 17.50 -10.49
C GLN A 44 -16.33 16.12 -9.87
N ARG A 45 -16.28 16.07 -8.55
CA ARG A 45 -16.63 14.85 -7.81
C ARG A 45 -18.12 14.58 -8.01
N GLN A 46 -18.44 13.30 -8.16
CA GLN A 46 -19.82 12.83 -8.21
C GLN A 46 -20.00 11.69 -7.19
N PRO A 47 -21.22 11.49 -6.67
CA PRO A 47 -21.52 10.31 -5.87
C PRO A 47 -21.23 9.04 -6.66
N VAL A 48 -20.46 8.13 -6.06
CA VAL A 48 -20.19 6.79 -6.57
C VAL A 48 -20.36 5.79 -5.43
N PRO A 49 -20.73 4.52 -5.71
CA PRO A 49 -20.86 3.54 -4.65
C PRO A 49 -19.48 3.22 -4.04
N ALA A 50 -19.47 2.88 -2.75
CA ALA A 50 -18.24 2.49 -2.05
C ALA A 50 -17.57 1.24 -2.65
N SER A 51 -18.31 0.45 -3.44
CA SER A 51 -17.80 -0.68 -4.21
C SER A 51 -16.71 -0.31 -5.21
N GLU A 52 -16.60 0.96 -5.62
CA GLU A 52 -15.53 1.46 -6.51
C GLU A 52 -14.18 1.67 -5.78
N LEU A 53 -14.13 1.50 -4.45
CA LEU A 53 -12.89 1.62 -3.71
C LEU A 53 -11.99 0.39 -3.96
N ILE A 54 -10.72 0.68 -4.25
CA ILE A 54 -9.63 -0.30 -4.25
C ILE A 54 -8.63 0.17 -3.20
N LEU A 55 -8.70 -0.45 -2.01
CA LEU A 55 -7.89 -0.12 -0.86
C LEU A 55 -6.52 -0.82 -0.92
N GLY A 56 -5.44 -0.06 -0.98
CA GLY A 56 -4.08 -0.57 -0.71
C GLY A 56 -3.79 -0.62 0.79
N MET A 57 -3.18 -1.72 1.28
CA MET A 57 -2.90 -1.91 2.71
C MET A 57 -1.43 -2.31 2.93
N ASN A 58 -0.67 -1.45 3.61
CA ASN A 58 0.73 -1.68 3.97
C ASN A 58 1.01 -1.46 5.46
N CYS A 59 2.11 -2.04 5.93
CA CYS A 59 2.79 -1.68 7.16
C CYS A 59 3.89 -0.64 6.85
N GLY A 60 4.29 0.11 7.86
CA GLY A 60 5.56 0.82 7.86
C GLY A 60 6.46 0.28 8.96
N GLY A 61 6.88 1.16 9.86
CA GLY A 61 7.57 0.76 11.08
C GLY A 61 6.66 -0.01 12.04
N SER A 62 6.56 -1.33 11.87
CA SER A 62 5.82 -2.25 12.76
C SER A 62 6.44 -2.34 14.16
N ASP A 63 5.60 -2.66 15.13
CA ASP A 63 5.91 -2.90 16.54
C ASP A 63 5.09 -4.08 17.08
N GLY A 64 5.27 -4.44 18.36
CA GLY A 64 4.51 -5.51 19.01
C GLY A 64 3.00 -5.25 19.10
N TYR A 65 2.56 -3.98 19.02
CA TYR A 65 1.13 -3.62 19.04
C TYR A 65 0.46 -3.79 17.67
N SER A 66 1.23 -3.78 16.59
CA SER A 66 0.71 -3.80 15.21
C SER A 66 -0.26 -4.96 14.97
N GLY A 67 0.09 -6.18 15.41
CA GLY A 67 -0.75 -7.37 15.31
C GLY A 67 -1.91 -7.45 16.30
N LEU A 68 -1.99 -6.52 17.26
CA LEU A 68 -3.02 -6.48 18.31
C LEU A 68 -4.05 -5.37 18.08
N THR A 69 -3.65 -4.26 17.44
CA THR A 69 -4.47 -3.06 17.27
C THR A 69 -4.75 -2.74 15.80
N ALA A 70 -3.82 -2.05 15.13
CA ALA A 70 -4.04 -1.45 13.82
C ALA A 70 -4.28 -2.49 12.72
N ASN A 71 -3.52 -3.59 12.71
CA ASN A 71 -3.67 -4.58 11.64
C ASN A 71 -5.00 -5.34 11.73
N PRO A 72 -5.45 -5.84 12.90
CA PRO A 72 -6.79 -6.41 13.02
C PRO A 72 -7.92 -5.41 12.75
N LEU A 73 -7.74 -4.14 13.15
CA LEU A 73 -8.71 -3.07 12.85
C LEU A 73 -8.85 -2.85 11.34
N VAL A 74 -7.74 -2.78 10.61
CA VAL A 74 -7.73 -2.73 9.14
C VAL A 74 -8.37 -3.98 8.55
N GLY A 75 -8.14 -5.15 9.15
CA GLY A 75 -8.80 -6.40 8.76
C GLY A 75 -10.32 -6.37 8.88
N ASP A 76 -10.85 -5.79 9.95
CA ASP A 76 -12.30 -5.60 10.14
C ASP A 76 -12.87 -4.65 9.07
N VAL A 77 -12.14 -3.60 8.70
CA VAL A 77 -12.53 -2.71 7.58
C VAL A 77 -12.43 -3.43 6.23
N ALA A 78 -11.42 -4.26 6.00
CA ALA A 78 -11.31 -5.06 4.78
C ALA A 78 -12.51 -6.02 4.62
N ASN A 79 -13.03 -6.58 5.73
CA ASN A 79 -14.25 -7.36 5.74
C ASN A 79 -15.48 -6.52 5.33
N VAL A 80 -15.60 -5.29 5.86
CA VAL A 80 -16.68 -4.35 5.47
C VAL A 80 -16.60 -4.02 3.99
N LEU A 81 -15.40 -3.72 3.47
CA LEU A 81 -15.16 -3.45 2.05
C LEU A 81 -15.59 -4.63 1.18
N ALA A 82 -15.20 -5.85 1.54
CA ALA A 82 -15.62 -7.05 0.82
C ALA A 82 -17.15 -7.22 0.84
N ALA A 83 -17.82 -6.92 1.96
CA ALA A 83 -19.27 -7.01 2.09
C ALA A 83 -20.03 -5.99 1.23
N VAL A 84 -19.47 -4.79 1.02
CA VAL A 84 -20.06 -3.76 0.13
C VAL A 84 -19.60 -3.90 -1.33
N GLY A 85 -18.85 -4.95 -1.67
CA GLY A 85 -18.39 -5.21 -3.04
C GLY A 85 -17.22 -4.33 -3.48
N ALA A 86 -16.42 -3.81 -2.54
CA ALA A 86 -15.16 -3.12 -2.83
C ALA A 86 -13.98 -4.11 -2.86
N THR A 87 -12.79 -3.63 -3.22
CA THR A 87 -11.55 -4.43 -3.20
C THR A 87 -10.59 -3.94 -2.12
N ALA A 88 -9.99 -4.86 -1.38
CA ALA A 88 -8.88 -4.62 -0.47
C ALA A 88 -7.66 -5.44 -0.90
N VAL A 89 -6.49 -4.80 -0.97
CA VAL A 89 -5.25 -5.35 -1.50
C VAL A 89 -4.18 -5.31 -0.43
N LEU A 90 -3.84 -6.49 0.13
CA LEU A 90 -2.68 -6.64 1.00
C LEU A 90 -1.41 -6.82 0.16
N ALA A 91 -0.30 -6.25 0.60
CA ALA A 91 0.98 -6.36 -0.10
C ALA A 91 2.09 -6.93 0.81
N GLU A 92 3.34 -6.63 0.47
CA GLU A 92 4.51 -6.88 1.31
C GLU A 92 4.82 -8.37 1.46
N THR A 93 5.07 -9.06 0.34
CA THR A 93 5.31 -10.52 0.33
C THR A 93 6.34 -10.98 1.38
N PRO A 94 7.51 -10.33 1.53
CA PRO A 94 8.46 -10.72 2.57
C PRO A 94 7.89 -10.62 4.00
N GLU A 95 6.99 -9.68 4.27
CA GLU A 95 6.35 -9.50 5.58
C GLU A 95 5.29 -10.55 5.89
N THR A 96 4.88 -11.33 4.90
CA THR A 96 3.89 -12.41 5.08
C THR A 96 4.53 -13.79 5.08
N TRP A 97 5.88 -13.87 5.01
CA TRP A 97 6.61 -15.14 4.98
C TRP A 97 6.22 -16.10 6.09
N GLY A 98 6.12 -15.66 7.34
CA GLY A 98 5.73 -16.54 8.45
C GLY A 98 4.25 -16.95 8.47
N ALA A 99 3.40 -16.33 7.64
CA ALA A 99 1.95 -16.54 7.63
C ALA A 99 1.39 -16.94 6.25
N HIS A 100 2.25 -17.18 5.25
CA HIS A 100 1.82 -17.44 3.87
C HIS A 100 0.88 -18.65 3.77
N ALA A 101 1.16 -19.73 4.51
CA ALA A 101 0.29 -20.90 4.52
C ALA A 101 -1.10 -20.57 5.07
N ALA A 102 -1.20 -19.70 6.07
CA ALA A 102 -2.48 -19.28 6.64
C ALA A 102 -3.29 -18.43 5.65
N ILE A 103 -2.64 -17.56 4.89
CA ILE A 103 -3.27 -16.78 3.82
C ILE A 103 -3.72 -17.70 2.68
N ALA A 104 -2.84 -18.59 2.22
CA ALA A 104 -3.13 -19.51 1.11
C ALA A 104 -4.29 -20.46 1.40
N ARG A 105 -4.46 -20.91 2.66
CA ARG A 105 -5.62 -21.72 3.10
C ARG A 105 -6.97 -21.03 2.89
N ARG A 106 -7.00 -19.70 2.80
CA ARG A 106 -8.20 -18.89 2.55
C ARG A 106 -8.44 -18.65 1.05
N ALA A 107 -7.59 -19.15 0.16
CA ALA A 107 -7.75 -18.92 -1.28
C ALA A 107 -9.09 -19.47 -1.79
N LYS A 108 -9.80 -18.64 -2.57
CA LYS A 108 -11.07 -19.02 -3.21
C LYS A 108 -10.93 -20.23 -4.14
N SER A 109 -9.75 -20.44 -4.70
CA SER A 109 -9.45 -21.60 -5.55
C SER A 109 -7.99 -22.04 -5.41
N ALA A 110 -7.71 -23.28 -5.81
CA ALA A 110 -6.36 -23.81 -5.87
C ALA A 110 -5.44 -23.00 -6.80
N ALA A 111 -5.98 -22.43 -7.88
CA ALA A 111 -5.22 -21.59 -8.81
C ALA A 111 -4.75 -20.29 -8.15
N VAL A 112 -5.64 -19.62 -7.38
CA VAL A 112 -5.29 -18.39 -6.64
C VAL A 112 -4.27 -18.69 -5.56
N GLY A 113 -4.49 -19.77 -4.78
CA GLY A 113 -3.56 -20.20 -3.73
C GLY A 113 -2.18 -20.54 -4.30
N LYS A 114 -2.11 -21.27 -5.42
CA LYS A 114 -0.86 -21.60 -6.11
C LYS A 114 -0.16 -20.35 -6.64
N LYS A 115 -0.89 -19.40 -7.23
CA LYS A 115 -0.29 -18.14 -7.70
C LYS A 115 0.35 -17.37 -6.54
N PHE A 116 -0.37 -17.19 -5.44
CA PHE A 116 0.13 -16.53 -4.24
C PHE A 116 1.37 -17.25 -3.66
N LEU A 117 1.29 -18.58 -3.51
CA LEU A 117 2.41 -19.37 -2.97
C LEU A 117 3.65 -19.34 -3.86
N ASN A 118 3.51 -19.11 -5.17
CA ASN A 118 4.65 -19.04 -6.09
C ASN A 118 5.48 -17.75 -5.97
N PHE A 119 4.97 -16.70 -5.30
CA PHE A 119 5.78 -15.51 -5.03
C PHE A 119 6.97 -15.83 -4.13
N PHE A 120 6.79 -16.74 -3.19
CA PHE A 120 7.76 -17.10 -2.16
C PHE A 120 9.04 -17.75 -2.72
N PRO A 121 8.98 -18.83 -3.54
CA PRO A 121 10.17 -19.35 -4.21
C PRO A 121 10.85 -18.33 -5.14
N TRP A 122 10.10 -17.40 -5.72
CA TRP A 122 10.70 -16.32 -6.53
C TRP A 122 11.54 -15.39 -5.65
N TRP A 123 11.02 -14.98 -4.48
CA TRP A 123 11.74 -14.15 -3.53
C TRP A 123 12.98 -14.85 -2.93
N GLU A 124 12.88 -16.14 -2.64
CA GLU A 124 14.03 -16.94 -2.20
C GLU A 124 15.16 -16.91 -3.24
N ARG A 125 14.82 -17.12 -4.52
CA ARG A 125 15.80 -17.02 -5.63
C ARG A 125 16.37 -15.62 -5.76
N TYR A 126 15.51 -14.59 -5.68
CA TYR A 126 15.95 -13.19 -5.73
C TYR A 126 16.98 -12.91 -4.62
N MET A 127 16.69 -13.26 -3.37
CA MET A 127 17.61 -13.03 -2.24
C MET A 127 18.89 -13.87 -2.32
N ALA A 128 18.82 -15.09 -2.88
CA ALA A 128 19.99 -15.93 -3.10
C ALA A 128 21.00 -15.28 -4.08
N ILE A 129 20.51 -14.65 -5.16
CA ILE A 129 21.36 -13.92 -6.11
C ILE A 129 22.11 -12.79 -5.41
N PHE A 130 21.44 -11.98 -4.59
CA PHE A 130 22.11 -10.90 -3.86
C PHE A 130 23.04 -11.41 -2.76
N THR A 131 22.73 -12.56 -2.16
CA THR A 131 23.63 -13.20 -1.20
C THR A 131 24.95 -13.58 -1.86
N GLU A 132 24.89 -14.17 -3.05
CA GLU A 132 26.07 -14.53 -3.83
C GLU A 132 26.89 -13.30 -4.23
N LEU A 133 26.23 -12.23 -4.69
CA LEU A 133 26.91 -11.02 -5.19
C LEU A 133 27.57 -10.18 -4.09
N HIS A 134 26.98 -10.11 -2.90
CA HIS A 134 27.46 -9.21 -1.83
C HIS A 134 28.23 -9.93 -0.72
N GLY A 135 28.25 -11.26 -0.69
CA GLY A 135 28.97 -12.04 0.33
C GLY A 135 28.36 -11.98 1.73
N PHE A 136 27.12 -11.48 1.87
CA PHE A 136 26.35 -11.49 3.10
C PHE A 136 24.98 -12.14 2.86
N ALA A 137 24.50 -12.95 3.81
CA ALA A 137 23.26 -13.69 3.68
C ALA A 137 22.02 -12.79 3.72
N PHE A 138 21.39 -12.60 2.56
CA PHE A 138 20.04 -12.07 2.48
C PHE A 138 19.05 -13.23 2.54
N SER A 139 18.03 -13.09 3.39
CA SER A 139 16.97 -14.08 3.50
C SER A 139 15.63 -13.40 3.61
N ILE A 140 14.61 -14.01 2.98
CA ILE A 140 13.23 -13.55 3.08
C ILE A 140 12.71 -13.61 4.53
N ASN A 141 13.25 -14.52 5.34
CA ASN A 141 12.94 -14.59 6.78
C ASN A 141 13.78 -13.63 7.66
N GLY A 142 14.61 -12.76 7.06
CA GLY A 142 15.48 -11.82 7.77
C GLY A 142 14.75 -10.63 8.39
N ASN A 143 13.46 -10.46 8.11
CA ASN A 143 12.56 -9.49 8.73
C ASN A 143 11.98 -10.15 10.02
N PRO A 144 11.84 -9.50 11.20
CA PRO A 144 11.80 -8.07 11.54
C PRO A 144 13.09 -7.28 11.28
N SER A 145 12.97 -6.04 10.81
CA SER A 145 14.08 -5.07 10.79
C SER A 145 14.54 -4.72 12.23
N ASP A 146 15.73 -4.13 12.39
CA ASP A 146 16.22 -3.72 13.72
C ASP A 146 15.28 -2.72 14.41
N GLY A 147 14.63 -1.83 13.65
CA GLY A 147 13.60 -0.94 14.16
C GLY A 147 12.38 -1.71 14.69
N ASN A 148 11.96 -2.77 14.01
CA ASN A 148 10.85 -3.63 14.44
C ASN A 148 11.21 -4.45 15.69
N LYS A 149 12.45 -4.96 15.77
CA LYS A 149 12.95 -5.70 16.94
C LYS A 149 12.96 -4.82 18.19
N ARG A 150 13.43 -3.57 18.08
CA ARG A 150 13.32 -2.57 19.15
C ARG A 150 11.87 -2.24 19.52
N GLY A 151 10.96 -2.32 18.55
CA GLY A 151 9.51 -2.19 18.74
C GLY A 151 8.82 -3.42 19.34
N GLY A 152 9.55 -4.50 19.64
CA GLY A 152 9.04 -5.67 20.34
C GLY A 152 8.66 -6.87 19.47
N LEU A 153 9.02 -6.90 18.18
CA LEU A 153 8.82 -8.07 17.31
C LEU A 153 10.07 -8.97 17.32
N THR A 154 9.92 -10.24 17.68
CA THR A 154 11.07 -11.14 17.86
C THR A 154 11.36 -12.04 16.67
N THR A 155 10.31 -12.52 15.99
CA THR A 155 10.43 -13.47 14.86
C THR A 155 9.67 -13.00 13.61
N ILE A 156 10.03 -13.57 12.46
CA ILE A 156 9.26 -13.35 11.22
C ILE A 156 7.83 -13.88 11.36
N GLU A 157 7.63 -14.97 12.09
CA GLU A 157 6.32 -15.58 12.32
C GLU A 157 5.39 -14.63 13.09
N GLU A 158 5.87 -14.02 14.18
CA GLU A 158 5.09 -13.03 14.94
C GLU A 158 4.68 -11.84 14.07
N LYS A 159 5.66 -11.26 13.35
CA LYS A 159 5.42 -10.14 12.45
C LYS A 159 4.40 -10.52 11.36
N SER A 160 4.59 -11.68 10.74
CA SER A 160 3.77 -12.12 9.61
C SER A 160 2.35 -12.46 10.02
N LEU A 161 2.16 -13.10 11.17
CA LEU A 161 0.82 -13.36 11.71
C LEU A 161 0.09 -12.04 11.98
N GLY A 162 0.78 -11.05 12.56
CA GLY A 162 0.25 -9.71 12.73
C GLY A 162 -0.09 -9.01 11.41
N ALA A 163 0.81 -9.07 10.42
CA ALA A 163 0.61 -8.44 9.11
C ALA A 163 -0.57 -9.07 8.34
N ALA A 164 -0.72 -10.40 8.39
CA ALA A 164 -1.78 -11.14 7.71
C ALA A 164 -3.18 -10.75 8.19
N THR A 165 -3.33 -10.26 9.43
CA THR A 165 -4.64 -9.83 9.94
C THR A 165 -5.24 -8.64 9.18
N LYS A 166 -4.42 -7.81 8.51
CA LYS A 166 -4.89 -6.72 7.63
C LYS A 166 -5.79 -7.23 6.50
N GLY A 167 -5.57 -8.48 6.06
CA GLY A 167 -6.40 -9.13 5.05
C GLY A 167 -7.79 -9.57 5.54
N GLY A 168 -8.17 -9.25 6.78
CA GLY A 168 -9.46 -9.62 7.36
C GLY A 168 -9.63 -11.13 7.46
N THR A 169 -10.87 -11.61 7.25
CA THR A 169 -11.25 -13.03 7.38
C THR A 169 -11.91 -13.60 6.11
N THR A 170 -12.20 -12.78 5.10
CA THR A 170 -12.80 -13.25 3.84
C THR A 170 -11.83 -14.08 2.98
N PRO A 171 -12.31 -14.84 1.98
CA PRO A 171 -11.43 -15.58 1.08
C PRO A 171 -10.45 -14.67 0.33
N LEU A 172 -9.24 -15.17 0.05
CA LEU A 172 -8.31 -14.55 -0.90
C LEU A 172 -8.81 -14.83 -2.33
N ASN A 173 -9.29 -13.79 -3.01
CA ASN A 173 -9.96 -13.92 -4.31
C ASN A 173 -9.01 -13.80 -5.50
N ALA A 174 -7.90 -13.07 -5.36
CA ALA A 174 -6.91 -12.91 -6.42
C ALA A 174 -5.52 -12.59 -5.86
N ALA A 175 -4.50 -12.91 -6.64
CA ALA A 175 -3.11 -12.58 -6.38
C ALA A 175 -2.53 -11.89 -7.63
N TYR A 176 -1.84 -10.76 -7.45
CA TYR A 176 -1.35 -9.91 -8.53
C TYR A 176 0.17 -9.76 -8.43
N ASP A 177 0.83 -9.62 -9.57
CA ASP A 177 2.24 -9.24 -9.62
C ASP A 177 2.39 -7.74 -9.36
N TYR A 178 3.60 -7.28 -9.06
CA TYR A 178 3.90 -5.87 -8.76
C TYR A 178 3.34 -4.93 -9.85
N GLY A 179 2.48 -3.98 -9.46
CA GLY A 179 1.91 -2.98 -10.36
C GLY A 179 0.94 -3.53 -11.41
N ALA A 180 0.54 -4.80 -11.35
CA ALA A 180 -0.52 -5.32 -12.19
C ALA A 180 -1.87 -4.70 -11.82
N MET A 181 -2.70 -4.41 -12.82
CA MET A 181 -4.03 -3.85 -12.59
C MET A 181 -4.88 -4.82 -11.76
N VAL A 182 -5.42 -4.30 -10.67
CA VAL A 182 -6.30 -5.04 -9.76
C VAL A 182 -7.72 -4.96 -10.28
N ASP A 183 -8.39 -6.12 -10.38
CA ASP A 183 -9.82 -6.15 -10.72
C ASP A 183 -10.66 -5.53 -9.58
N PRO A 184 -11.61 -4.64 -9.89
CA PRO A 184 -12.53 -4.10 -8.89
C PRO A 184 -13.52 -5.18 -8.42
N HIS A 185 -14.18 -4.93 -7.29
CA HIS A 185 -15.21 -5.80 -6.72
C HIS A 185 -14.76 -7.21 -6.33
N MET A 186 -13.52 -7.33 -5.89
CA MET A 186 -12.90 -8.62 -5.57
C MET A 186 -12.87 -8.94 -4.08
N GLY A 187 -13.30 -8.05 -3.18
CA GLY A 187 -13.08 -8.24 -1.75
C GLY A 187 -11.59 -8.33 -1.44
N PHE A 188 -11.17 -9.35 -0.68
CA PHE A 188 -9.76 -9.50 -0.31
C PHE A 188 -8.89 -10.08 -1.45
N THR A 189 -7.80 -9.37 -1.75
CA THR A 189 -6.79 -9.74 -2.75
C THR A 189 -5.38 -9.45 -2.23
N PHE A 190 -4.37 -9.94 -2.96
CA PHE A 190 -2.97 -9.76 -2.59
C PHE A 190 -2.13 -9.27 -3.78
N MET A 191 -1.17 -8.37 -3.55
CA MET A 191 -0.19 -7.95 -4.56
C MET A 191 1.23 -8.28 -4.12
N ASN A 192 2.00 -8.91 -5.01
CA ASN A 192 3.40 -9.23 -4.78
C ASN A 192 4.25 -7.95 -4.82
N THR A 193 4.54 -7.36 -3.66
CA THR A 193 5.40 -6.19 -3.53
C THR A 193 6.56 -6.43 -2.55
N PRO A 194 7.65 -5.65 -2.65
CA PRO A 194 8.68 -5.59 -1.61
C PRO A 194 8.15 -5.06 -0.28
N GLY A 195 8.96 -5.18 0.79
CA GLY A 195 8.63 -4.62 2.10
C GLY A 195 9.07 -3.15 2.31
N LEU A 196 9.73 -2.52 1.33
CA LEU A 196 10.11 -1.12 1.45
C LEU A 196 8.88 -0.23 1.17
N ASP A 197 8.51 0.59 2.16
CA ASP A 197 7.31 1.43 2.20
C ASP A 197 6.97 2.11 0.86
N GLN A 198 7.89 2.92 0.33
CA GLN A 198 7.71 3.71 -0.90
C GLN A 198 7.52 2.80 -2.13
N VAL A 199 8.33 1.74 -2.25
CA VAL A 199 8.27 0.82 -3.38
C VAL A 199 6.98 0.02 -3.38
N SER A 200 6.59 -0.47 -2.21
CA SER A 200 5.37 -1.26 -2.03
C SER A 200 4.12 -0.45 -2.32
N MET A 201 4.02 0.75 -1.74
CA MET A 201 2.90 1.66 -1.98
C MET A 201 2.80 2.10 -3.43
N THR A 202 3.93 2.35 -4.09
CA THR A 202 3.96 2.68 -5.52
C THR A 202 3.37 1.54 -6.35
N GLY A 203 3.72 0.28 -6.04
CA GLY A 203 3.15 -0.88 -6.70
C GLY A 203 1.63 -0.97 -6.57
N LEU A 204 1.11 -0.79 -5.35
CA LEU A 204 -0.34 -0.79 -5.08
C LEU A 204 -1.08 0.30 -5.89
N ILE A 205 -0.53 1.52 -5.90
CA ILE A 205 -1.12 2.65 -6.62
C ILE A 205 -1.06 2.44 -8.13
N CYS A 206 0.07 1.95 -8.65
CA CYS A 206 0.19 1.56 -10.05
C CYS A 206 -0.79 0.45 -10.45
N GLY A 207 -1.14 -0.45 -9.52
CA GLY A 207 -2.18 -1.46 -9.74
C GLY A 207 -3.62 -0.94 -9.62
N GLY A 208 -3.82 0.35 -9.39
CA GLY A 208 -5.14 0.99 -9.36
C GLY A 208 -5.72 1.23 -7.96
N CYS A 209 -4.95 1.04 -6.88
CA CYS A 209 -5.42 1.40 -5.55
C CYS A 209 -5.65 2.92 -5.47
N ASN A 210 -6.88 3.32 -5.15
CA ASN A 210 -7.33 4.72 -5.16
C ASN A 210 -7.48 5.33 -3.76
N LEU A 211 -7.30 4.50 -2.72
CA LEU A 211 -7.19 4.89 -1.32
C LEU A 211 -6.21 3.92 -0.65
N ASN A 212 -5.42 4.41 0.31
CA ASN A 212 -4.46 3.59 1.00
C ASN A 212 -4.56 3.72 2.52
N VAL A 213 -4.27 2.64 3.24
CA VAL A 213 -4.00 2.65 4.67
C VAL A 213 -2.58 2.17 4.94
N PHE A 214 -1.95 2.81 5.92
CA PHE A 214 -0.57 2.58 6.28
C PHE A 214 -0.45 2.51 7.81
N THR A 215 -0.23 1.31 8.34
CA THR A 215 -0.14 1.11 9.80
C THR A 215 1.29 1.30 10.29
N THR A 216 1.48 2.00 11.42
CA THR A 216 2.82 2.21 11.97
C THR A 216 2.82 2.33 13.49
N GLY A 217 3.79 1.70 14.13
CA GLY A 217 4.08 1.84 15.56
C GLY A 217 5.32 2.67 15.87
N ASN A 218 6.22 2.80 14.90
CA ASN A 218 7.45 3.59 15.04
C ASN A 218 7.38 4.99 14.40
N GLY A 219 6.21 5.38 13.88
CA GLY A 219 5.99 6.73 13.33
C GLY A 219 6.56 6.94 11.93
N SER A 220 6.51 5.93 11.06
CA SER A 220 6.81 6.15 9.63
C SER A 220 5.76 7.11 9.06
N CYS A 221 6.22 8.22 8.46
CA CYS A 221 5.34 9.30 8.02
C CYS A 221 4.98 9.24 6.53
N LEU A 222 5.12 8.08 5.88
CA LEU A 222 4.87 7.93 4.44
C LEU A 222 3.54 8.57 4.01
N GLY A 223 3.61 9.41 2.98
CA GLY A 223 2.45 9.95 2.29
C GLY A 223 2.76 10.05 0.81
N THR A 224 1.75 10.03 -0.05
CA THR A 224 1.93 10.14 -1.50
C THR A 224 0.94 11.12 -2.10
N VAL A 225 1.39 11.80 -3.15
CA VAL A 225 0.54 12.69 -3.97
C VAL A 225 -0.30 11.92 -4.99
N LEU A 226 0.04 10.65 -5.24
CA LEU A 226 -0.60 9.85 -6.27
C LEU A 226 -1.98 9.32 -5.84
N ALA A 227 -2.12 8.96 -4.55
CA ALA A 227 -3.38 8.55 -3.93
C ALA A 227 -3.35 8.89 -2.43
N PRO A 228 -4.48 9.24 -1.80
CA PRO A 228 -4.51 9.53 -0.37
C PRO A 228 -4.10 8.33 0.48
N THR A 229 -3.22 8.55 1.44
CA THR A 229 -2.74 7.54 2.39
C THR A 229 -3.09 7.94 3.82
N ILE A 230 -3.93 7.12 4.46
CA ILE A 230 -4.39 7.26 5.84
C ILE A 230 -3.40 6.52 6.74
N LYS A 231 -2.73 7.27 7.63
CA LYS A 231 -1.77 6.70 8.59
C LYS A 231 -2.45 6.34 9.90
N ILE A 232 -2.30 5.08 10.29
CA ILE A 232 -2.95 4.51 11.46
C ILE A 232 -1.88 4.15 12.49
N ALA A 233 -1.92 4.84 13.63
CA ALA A 233 -1.03 4.57 14.75
C ALA A 233 -1.44 3.29 15.48
N THR A 234 -0.46 2.44 15.81
CA THR A 234 -0.70 1.18 16.55
C THR A 234 -0.90 1.41 18.05
N ASN A 235 -0.44 2.54 18.59
CA ASN A 235 -0.50 2.86 20.00
C ASN A 235 -0.76 4.37 20.23
N SER A 236 -1.58 4.67 21.24
CA SER A 236 -2.01 6.04 21.56
C SER A 236 -0.85 6.96 21.99
N PRO A 237 0.17 6.50 22.75
CA PRO A 237 1.31 7.37 23.08
C PRO A 237 2.04 7.92 21.84
N MET A 238 2.23 7.10 20.80
CA MET A 238 2.80 7.56 19.54
C MET A 238 1.83 8.49 18.80
N PHE A 239 0.55 8.15 18.73
CA PHE A 239 -0.47 9.00 18.14
C PHE A 239 -0.50 10.40 18.77
N ASP A 240 -0.46 10.49 20.10
CA ASP A 240 -0.48 11.76 20.82
C ASP A 240 0.76 12.61 20.54
N ARG A 241 1.95 11.98 20.52
CA ARG A 241 3.21 12.65 20.20
C ARG A 241 3.28 13.11 18.75
N MET A 242 2.65 12.38 17.83
CA MET A 242 2.71 12.60 16.38
C MET A 242 1.32 12.93 15.78
N ARG A 243 0.47 13.63 16.54
CA ARG A 243 -0.92 13.92 16.15
C ARG A 243 -1.04 14.74 14.86
N GLY A 244 0.01 15.51 14.53
CA GLY A 244 0.11 16.24 13.27
C GLY A 244 0.36 15.33 12.06
N ASP A 245 0.94 14.15 12.28
CA ASP A 245 1.31 13.19 11.25
C ASP A 245 0.30 12.05 11.14
N MET A 246 -0.32 11.62 12.24
CA MET A 246 -1.21 10.44 12.28
C MET A 246 -2.68 10.81 12.03
N ASP A 247 -3.36 10.01 11.22
CA ASP A 247 -4.76 10.22 10.84
C ASP A 247 -5.72 9.53 11.82
N PHE A 248 -5.36 8.34 12.31
CA PHE A 248 -6.23 7.52 13.16
C PHE A 248 -5.45 6.81 14.29
N ASP A 249 -6.05 6.68 15.46
CA ASP A 249 -5.45 6.00 16.63
C ASP A 249 -6.11 4.63 16.87
N ALA A 250 -5.41 3.54 16.53
CA ALA A 250 -5.84 2.19 16.87
C ALA A 250 -5.42 1.77 18.29
N GLY A 251 -4.54 2.52 18.96
CA GLY A 251 -4.12 2.28 20.32
C GLY A 251 -5.26 2.32 21.33
N GLN A 252 -6.34 3.04 21.00
CA GLN A 252 -7.60 3.08 21.74
C GLN A 252 -8.18 1.68 22.05
N ILE A 253 -7.90 0.68 21.22
CA ILE A 253 -8.29 -0.71 21.46
C ILE A 253 -7.69 -1.23 22.77
N LEU A 254 -6.43 -0.91 23.06
CA LEU A 254 -5.75 -1.30 24.30
C LEU A 254 -6.29 -0.54 25.52
N SER A 255 -6.89 0.63 25.29
CA SER A 255 -7.60 1.41 26.30
C SER A 255 -9.06 0.95 26.50
N GLY A 256 -9.47 -0.18 25.90
CA GLY A 256 -10.76 -0.81 26.10
C GLY A 256 -11.87 -0.38 25.13
N ARG A 257 -11.56 0.44 24.12
CA ARG A 257 -12.53 0.78 23.06
C ARG A 257 -12.83 -0.44 22.19
N SER A 258 -14.09 -0.56 21.75
CA SER A 258 -14.49 -1.66 20.88
C SER A 258 -13.81 -1.53 19.52
N ARG A 259 -13.18 -2.62 19.06
CA ARG A 259 -12.60 -2.69 17.72
C ARG A 259 -13.66 -2.55 16.63
N ALA A 260 -14.87 -3.06 16.85
CA ALA A 260 -15.98 -2.95 15.91
C ALA A 260 -16.46 -1.50 15.74
N GLU A 261 -16.54 -0.74 16.84
CA GLU A 261 -16.88 0.70 16.78
C GLU A 261 -15.79 1.47 16.05
N LEU A 262 -14.52 1.23 16.39
CA LEU A 262 -13.39 1.87 15.70
C LEU A 262 -13.32 1.50 14.21
N ALA A 263 -13.73 0.29 13.81
CA ALA A 263 -13.79 -0.09 12.41
C ALA A 263 -14.84 0.71 11.64
N GLN A 264 -16.00 0.98 12.25
CA GLN A 264 -17.03 1.85 11.68
C GLN A 264 -16.52 3.29 11.55
N GLU A 265 -15.85 3.81 12.58
CA GLU A 265 -15.25 5.15 12.56
C GLU A 265 -14.15 5.28 11.48
N LEU A 266 -13.26 4.28 11.39
CA LEU A 266 -12.21 4.25 10.37
C LEU A 266 -12.80 4.16 8.96
N PHE A 267 -13.80 3.29 8.75
CA PHE A 267 -14.48 3.19 7.47
C PHE A 267 -15.18 4.50 7.08
N ALA A 268 -15.87 5.17 8.02
CA ALA A 268 -16.45 6.48 7.77
C ALA A 268 -15.38 7.53 7.41
N TYR A 269 -14.27 7.56 8.14
CA TYR A 269 -13.15 8.44 7.84
C TYR A 269 -12.55 8.17 6.44
N MET A 270 -12.43 6.91 6.05
CA MET A 270 -12.00 6.52 4.71
C MET A 270 -12.93 7.06 3.62
N LEU A 271 -14.24 7.00 3.82
CA LEU A 271 -15.22 7.58 2.89
C LEU A 271 -15.09 9.10 2.78
N GLU A 272 -14.84 9.80 3.90
CA GLU A 272 -14.59 11.25 3.90
C GLU A 272 -13.34 11.62 3.09
N VAL A 273 -12.26 10.84 3.25
CA VAL A 273 -11.01 11.03 2.52
C VAL A 273 -11.18 10.71 1.03
N ALA A 274 -11.79 9.58 0.68
CA ALA A 274 -12.08 9.21 -0.70
C ALA A 274 -12.96 10.25 -1.40
N SER A 275 -13.93 10.80 -0.67
CA SER A 275 -14.83 11.88 -1.14
C SER A 275 -14.14 13.25 -1.21
N GLY A 276 -12.91 13.39 -0.71
CA GLY A 276 -12.18 14.65 -0.66
C GLY A 276 -12.76 15.69 0.31
N ARG A 277 -13.66 15.27 1.21
CA ARG A 277 -14.20 16.12 2.29
C ARG A 277 -13.21 16.23 3.45
N GLN A 278 -12.36 15.22 3.62
CA GLN A 278 -11.27 15.20 4.58
C GLN A 278 -9.93 15.05 3.84
N LYS A 279 -8.91 15.81 4.28
CA LYS A 279 -7.52 15.60 3.86
C LYS A 279 -6.81 14.74 4.90
N THR A 280 -5.95 13.85 4.44
CA THR A 280 -5.01 13.14 5.33
C THR A 280 -3.95 14.11 5.85
N ARG A 281 -3.30 13.77 6.95
CA ARG A 281 -2.19 14.54 7.53
C ARG A 281 -1.05 14.74 6.54
N SER A 282 -0.71 13.72 5.75
CA SER A 282 0.31 13.85 4.71
C SER A 282 -0.08 14.87 3.63
N GLN A 283 -1.36 14.91 3.23
CA GLN A 283 -1.84 15.92 2.28
C GLN A 283 -1.82 17.34 2.87
N VAL A 284 -2.11 17.50 4.16
CA VAL A 284 -2.02 18.79 4.85
C VAL A 284 -0.57 19.28 4.94
N LEU A 285 0.37 18.36 5.20
CA LEU A 285 1.81 18.65 5.30
C LEU A 285 2.50 18.78 3.94
N GLY A 286 1.84 18.41 2.83
CA GLY A 286 2.43 18.42 1.50
C GLY A 286 3.43 17.28 1.24
N TYR A 287 3.37 16.20 2.01
CA TYR A 287 4.17 15.00 1.78
C TYR A 287 3.72 14.30 0.50
N GLY A 288 4.66 13.65 -0.17
CA GLY A 288 4.36 12.83 -1.35
C GLY A 288 5.14 13.08 -2.63
N PRO A 289 5.57 14.32 -2.99
CA PRO A 289 6.25 14.55 -4.27
C PRO A 289 7.53 13.74 -4.48
N SER A 290 8.20 13.35 -3.39
CA SER A 290 9.43 12.56 -3.40
C SER A 290 9.28 11.19 -2.72
N GLU A 291 8.06 10.75 -2.45
CA GLU A 291 7.75 9.57 -1.62
C GLU A 291 7.12 8.43 -2.44
N PHE A 292 7.62 8.24 -3.67
CA PHE A 292 7.27 7.11 -4.52
C PHE A 292 8.52 6.59 -5.22
N GLU A 293 8.59 5.28 -5.40
CA GLU A 293 9.72 4.60 -6.01
C GLU A 293 9.22 3.39 -6.78
N ILE A 294 9.62 3.26 -8.05
CA ILE A 294 9.30 2.08 -8.85
C ILE A 294 10.32 0.99 -8.50
N TRP A 295 9.84 -0.22 -8.25
CA TRP A 295 10.74 -1.34 -8.01
C TRP A 295 11.60 -1.63 -9.23
N ASN A 296 12.89 -1.32 -9.12
CA ASN A 296 13.87 -1.66 -10.13
C ASN A 296 14.44 -3.06 -9.87
N ILE A 297 14.11 -4.01 -10.75
CA ILE A 297 14.62 -5.38 -10.68
C ILE A 297 15.70 -5.53 -11.74
N GLY A 298 16.96 -5.64 -11.29
CA GLY A 298 18.09 -5.98 -12.15
C GLY A 298 19.09 -4.84 -12.38
N PRO A 299 20.04 -5.04 -13.30
CA PRO A 299 21.13 -4.09 -13.55
C PRO A 299 20.62 -2.82 -14.24
N THR A 300 21.12 -1.68 -13.80
CA THR A 300 21.05 -0.39 -14.51
C THR A 300 22.34 -0.20 -15.31
N TYR A 301 22.24 -0.18 -16.65
CA TYR A 301 23.34 0.08 -17.57
C TYR A 301 23.37 1.55 -18.00
#